data_AF-A0A7C3DH55-F1
#
_entry.id   AF-A0A7C3DH55-F1
#
_cell.length_a   1.000
_cell.length_b   1.000
_cell.length_c   1.000
_cell.angle_alpha   90.00
_cell.angle_beta   90.00
_cell.angle_gamma   90.00
#
_symmetry.space_group_name_H-M   'P 1'
#
loop_
_entity.id
_entity.type
_entity.pdbx_description
1 polymer ?
#
loop_
_entity_poly.entity_id
_entity_poly.type
_entity_poly.pdbx_seq_one_letter_code
_entity_poly.pdbx_strand_id
1 'polypeptide(L)' 'DIFVKPEYRGCGAGKALFLRLVEEAERRGCGRMEWVVLDWNRPALDFYERFGARRLNEWITMRLTRADFGRILKE' A
#
# COMPACT_ATOMS: atom_id res chain seq x y z
N ASP A 1 -4.07 2.91 4.00
CA ASP A 1 -3.82 3.69 2.77
C ASP A 1 -3.05 4.96 3.04
N ILE A 2 -2.29 5.43 2.05
CA ILE A 2 -1.74 6.79 2.02
C ILE A 2 -2.39 7.52 0.86
N PHE A 3 -3.10 8.60 1.16
CA PHE A 3 -3.70 9.47 0.17
C PHE A 3 -3.41 10.92 0.52
N VAL A 4 -2.93 11.68 -0.47
CA VAL A 4 -2.72 13.12 -0.36
C VAL A 4 -3.65 13.79 -1.35
N LYS A 5 -4.49 14.71 -0.85
CA LYS A 5 -5.40 15.48 -1.69
C LYS A 5 -4.60 16.23 -2.77
N PRO A 6 -5.11 16.35 -4.01
CA PRO A 6 -4.38 16.95 -5.13
C PRO A 6 -3.71 18.29 -4.81
N GLU A 7 -4.41 19.19 -4.11
CA GLU A 7 -3.97 20.53 -3.72
C GLU A 7 -2.79 20.54 -2.72
N TYR A 8 -2.48 19.43 -2.06
CA TYR A 8 -1.37 19.28 -1.13
C TYR A 8 -0.27 18.34 -1.65
N ARG A 9 -0.27 18.01 -2.96
CA ARG A 9 0.81 17.21 -3.56
C ARG A 9 2.04 18.08 -3.83
N GLY A 10 3.22 17.44 -3.90
CA GLY A 10 4.48 18.14 -4.17
C GLY A 10 5.12 18.84 -2.96
N CYS A 11 4.38 19.08 -1.87
CA CYS A 11 4.92 19.72 -0.66
C CYS A 11 5.59 18.76 0.34
N GLY A 12 5.72 17.47 -0.02
CA GLY A 12 6.35 16.46 0.84
C GLY A 12 5.40 15.76 1.83
N ALA A 13 4.11 16.07 1.85
CA ALA A 13 3.13 15.44 2.76
C ALA A 13 3.13 13.90 2.69
N GLY A 14 3.16 13.32 1.48
CA GLY A 14 3.20 11.86 1.31
C GLY A 14 4.47 11.22 1.88
N LYS A 15 5.62 11.89 1.74
CA LYS A 15 6.88 11.47 2.35
C LYS A 15 6.80 11.53 3.88
N ALA A 16 6.27 12.62 4.43
CA ALA A 16 6.13 12.75 5.88
C ALA A 16 5.24 11.63 6.45
N LEU A 17 4.08 11.37 5.84
CA LEU A 17 3.19 10.27 6.25
C LEU A 17 3.90 8.91 6.21
N PHE A 18 4.61 8.62 5.12
CA PHE A 18 5.33 7.34 4.98
C PHE A 18 6.45 7.18 6.01
N LEU A 19 7.27 8.22 6.23
CA LEU A 19 8.34 8.18 7.23
C LEU A 19 7.82 7.95 8.64
N ARG A 20 6.70 8.58 9.01
CA ARG A 20 6.07 8.35 10.32
C ARG A 20 5.63 6.90 10.52
N LEU A 21 5.22 6.20 9.47
CA LEU A 21 4.89 4.77 9.54
C LEU A 21 6.15 3.91 9.70
N VAL A 22 7.24 4.24 9.00
CA VAL A 22 8.53 3.55 9.11
C VAL A 22 9.10 3.69 10.52
N GLU A 23 9.11 4.91 11.07
CA GLU A 23 9.56 5.18 12.45
C GLU A 23 8.73 4.40 13.47
N GLU A 24 7.42 4.31 13.29
CA GLU A 24 6.56 3.53 14.17
C GLU A 24 6.80 2.01 14.06
N ALA A 25 7.04 1.52 12.85
CA ALA A 25 7.39 0.11 12.64
C ALA A 25 8.73 -0.24 13.32
N GLU A 26 9.73 0.62 13.18
CA GLU A 26 11.03 0.47 13.85
C GLU A 26 10.87 0.51 15.38
N ARG A 27 10.17 1.53 15.91
CA ARG A 27 9.90 1.68 17.34
C ARG A 27 9.24 0.44 17.96
N ARG A 28 8.39 -0.25 17.18
CA ARG A 28 7.68 -1.47 17.60
C ARG A 28 8.45 -2.77 17.35
N GLY A 29 9.65 -2.71 16.76
CA GLY A 29 10.41 -3.90 16.39
C GLY A 29 9.74 -4.73 15.30
N CYS A 30 8.98 -4.10 14.40
CA CYS A 30 8.34 -4.79 13.29
C CYS A 30 9.40 -5.24 12.26
N GLY A 31 9.35 -6.51 11.85
CA GLY A 31 10.29 -7.05 10.87
C GLY A 31 10.06 -6.59 9.43
N ARG A 32 8.86 -6.09 9.09
CA ARG A 32 8.53 -5.58 7.76
C ARG A 32 7.28 -4.70 7.74
N MET A 33 7.12 -3.95 6.66
CA MET A 33 5.89 -3.26 6.25
C MET A 33 5.50 -3.76 4.85
N GLU A 34 4.22 -4.09 4.64
CA GLU A 34 3.70 -4.57 3.35
C GLU A 34 2.43 -3.79 2.98
N TRP A 35 2.28 -3.46 1.71
CA TRP A 35 1.11 -2.77 1.17
C TRP A 35 0.94 -3.10 -0.32
N VAL A 36 -0.25 -2.81 -0.86
CA VAL A 36 -0.56 -3.01 -2.26
C VAL A 36 -0.47 -1.69 -3.03
N VAL A 37 0.04 -1.76 -4.26
CA VAL A 37 0.08 -0.65 -5.21
C VAL A 37 -0.49 -1.16 -6.53
N LEU A 38 -1.31 -0.34 -7.19
CA LEU A 38 -1.77 -0.67 -8.54
C LEU A 38 -0.56 -0.64 -9.50
N ASP A 39 -0.43 -1.69 -10.31
CA ASP A 39 0.71 -1.91 -11.22
C ASP A 39 0.93 -0.77 -12.22
N TRP A 40 -0.15 -0.11 -12.63
CA TRP A 40 -0.12 1.05 -13.52
C TRP A 40 0.19 2.37 -12.82
N ASN A 41 0.19 2.43 -11.48
CA ASN A 41 0.42 3.66 -10.73
C ASN A 41 1.92 3.96 -10.59
N ARG A 42 2.55 4.30 -11.71
CA ARG A 42 3.98 4.61 -11.79
C ARG A 42 4.45 5.64 -10.76
N PRO A 43 3.74 6.76 -10.51
CA PRO A 43 4.16 7.72 -9.49
C PRO A 43 4.23 7.13 -8.08
N ALA A 44 3.31 6.24 -7.70
CA ALA A 44 3.36 5.57 -6.40
C ALA A 44 4.47 4.53 -6.35
N LEU A 45 4.65 3.74 -7.42
CA LEU A 45 5.72 2.75 -7.51
C LEU A 45 7.10 3.41 -7.36
N ASP A 46 7.39 4.44 -8.15
CA ASP A 46 8.65 5.19 -8.08
C ASP A 46 8.86 5.82 -6.69
N PHE A 47 7.77 6.30 -6.06
CA PHE A 47 7.81 6.86 -4.71
C PHE A 47 8.19 5.84 -3.64
N TYR A 48 7.79 4.57 -3.76
CA TYR A 48 8.14 3.54 -2.79
C TYR A 48 9.50 2.89 -3.10
N GLU A 49 9.81 2.65 -4.38
CA GLU A 49 11.08 2.06 -4.81
C GLU A 49 12.29 2.91 -4.41
N ARG A 50 12.17 4.25 -4.41
CA ARG A 50 13.23 5.16 -3.89
C ARG A 50 13.55 4.98 -2.39
N PHE A 51 12.67 4.35 -1.61
CA PHE A 51 12.90 4.01 -0.19
C PHE A 51 13.34 2.56 -0.01
N GLY A 52 13.62 1.84 -1.11
CA GLY A 52 14.06 0.44 -1.07
C GLY A 52 12.93 -0.58 -0.99
N ALA A 53 11.66 -0.16 -1.15
CA ALA A 53 10.55 -1.11 -1.27
C ALA A 53 10.74 -2.01 -2.50
N ARG A 54 10.35 -3.28 -2.38
CA ARG A 54 10.50 -4.29 -3.43
C ARG A 54 9.15 -4.84 -3.81
N ARG A 55 8.95 -5.12 -5.11
CA ARG A 55 7.77 -5.81 -5.61
C ARG A 55 7.85 -7.29 -5.23
N LEU A 56 6.78 -7.83 -4.67
CA LEU A 56 6.62 -9.26 -4.40
C LEU A 56 5.67 -9.83 -5.45
N ASN A 57 6.22 -10.56 -6.42
CA ASN A 57 5.46 -11.07 -7.56
C ASN A 57 4.96 -12.50 -7.35
N GLU A 58 5.27 -13.14 -6.20
CA GLU A 58 4.82 -14.51 -5.93
C GLU A 58 3.36 -14.59 -5.46
N TRP A 59 2.79 -13.48 -4.98
CA TRP A 59 1.48 -13.47 -4.35
C TRP A 59 0.40 -12.89 -5.28
N ILE A 60 -0.69 -13.63 -5.45
CA ILE A 60 -1.86 -13.18 -6.23
C ILE A 60 -2.91 -12.65 -5.27
N THR A 61 -3.36 -11.41 -5.50
CA THR A 61 -4.48 -10.83 -4.74
C THR A 61 -5.81 -11.45 -5.23
N MET A 62 -6.48 -12.19 -4.35
CA MET A 62 -7.82 -12.74 -4.61
C MET A 62 -8.89 -11.88 -3.93
N ARG A 63 -10.09 -11.78 -4.54
CA ARG A 63 -11.19 -10.97 -3.99
C ARG A 63 -12.54 -11.66 -4.20
N LEU A 64 -13.36 -11.62 -3.16
CA LEU A 64 -14.80 -11.87 -3.23
C LEU A 64 -15.54 -10.57 -2.91
N THR A 65 -16.68 -10.37 -3.55
CA THR A 65 -17.56 -9.23 -3.33
C THR A 65 -18.88 -9.68 -2.73
N ARG A 66 -19.69 -8.72 -2.25
CA ARG A 66 -21.03 -9.01 -1.73
C ARG A 66 -21.92 -9.76 -2.73
N ALA A 67 -21.70 -9.56 -4.03
CA ALA A 67 -22.43 -10.27 -5.09
C ALA A 67 -22.12 -11.79 -5.09
N ASP A 68 -20.94 -12.20 -4.64
CA ASP A 68 -20.49 -13.59 -4.66
C ASP A 68 -20.97 -14.37 -3.43
N PHE A 69 -21.03 -13.70 -2.26
CA PHE A 69 -21.24 -14.35 -0.96
C PHE A 69 -22.52 -15.20 -0.93
N GLY A 70 -23.62 -14.69 -1.49
CA GLY A 70 -24.92 -15.38 -1.46
C GLY A 70 -24.98 -16.64 -2.32
N ARG A 71 -24.13 -16.76 -3.35
CA ARG A 71 -23.96 -17.99 -4.13
C ARG A 71 -23.15 -19.01 -3.34
N ILE A 72 -22.04 -18.57 -2.73
CA ILE A 72 -21.10 -19.42 -2.00
C ILE A 72 -21.76 -20.04 -0.77
N LEU A 73 -22.53 -19.28 -0.01
CA LEU A 73 -23.20 -19.78 1.21
C LEU A 73 -24.33 -20.79 0.92
N LYS A 74 -24.65 -21.04 -0.35
CA LYS A 74 -25.64 -22.04 -0.78
C LYS A 74 -24.99 -23.32 -1.33
N GLU A 75 -23.67 -23.35 -1.46
CA GLU A 75 -22.88 -24.58 -1.71
C GLU A 75 -22.73 -25.36 -0.40
#